data_AF-A0A256ZRD7-F1
#
_entry.id   AF-A0A256ZRD7-F1
#
_cell.length_a   1.000
_cell.length_b   1.000
_cell.length_c   1.000
_cell.angle_alpha   90.00
_cell.angle_beta   90.00
_cell.angle_gamma   90.00
#
_symmetry.space_group_name_H-M   'P 1'
#
loop_
_entity.id
_entity.type
_entity.pdbx_description
1 polymer ?
#
loop_
_entity_poly.entity_id
_entity_poly.type
_entity_poly.pdbx_seq_one_letter_code
_entity_poly.pdbx_strand_id
1 'polypeptide(L)'
;MSLVTIATYLLLIPFNKLVLDYLSSLFNEKGSGWDIAIPLALLGVVLELGRVLFLLEEGILYIISGLNYVTYYLAALLLIKRVYEPGLWKTLALWIIFSMAEIFMYVLLSVLMVCFFIL
;
A
#
# COMPACT_ATOMS: atom_id res chain seq x y z
N MET A 1 -14.03 -6.11 10.89
CA MET A 1 -12.76 -6.28 10.14
C MET A 1 -12.49 -5.12 9.19
N SER A 2 -13.44 -4.67 8.37
CA SER A 2 -13.15 -3.68 7.31
C SER A 2 -12.75 -2.27 7.79
N LEU A 3 -13.31 -1.80 8.92
CA LEU A 3 -12.87 -0.53 9.53
C LEU A 3 -11.41 -0.58 10.02
N VAL A 4 -10.94 -1.75 10.46
CA VAL A 4 -9.54 -1.97 10.86
C VAL A 4 -8.64 -1.89 9.63
N THR A 5 -9.00 -2.54 8.53
CA THR A 5 -8.25 -2.45 7.26
C THR A 5 -8.15 -1.01 6.73
N ILE A 6 -9.25 -0.26 6.76
CA ILE A 6 -9.27 1.16 6.37
C ILE A 6 -8.35 1.99 7.28
N ALA A 7 -8.43 1.79 8.60
CA ALA A 7 -7.54 2.46 9.55
C ALA A 7 -6.07 2.12 9.30
N THR A 8 -5.75 0.86 8.99
CA THR A 8 -4.39 0.43 8.63
C THR A 8 -3.87 1.17 7.41
N TYR A 9 -4.66 1.31 6.33
CA TYR A 9 -4.25 2.09 5.15
C TYR A 9 -3.94 3.55 5.47
N LEU A 10 -4.74 4.19 6.33
CA LEU A 10 -4.50 5.57 6.74
C LEU A 10 -3.24 5.72 7.62
N LEU A 11 -3.02 4.77 8.54
CA LEU A 11 -1.83 4.73 9.38
C LEU A 11 -0.55 4.42 8.61
N LEU A 12 -0.66 3.70 7.49
CA LEU A 12 0.47 3.43 6.60
C LEU A 12 0.95 4.66 5.84
N ILE A 13 0.15 5.72 5.67
CA ILE A 13 0.55 6.93 4.93
C ILE A 13 1.90 7.50 5.41
N PRO A 14 2.09 7.86 6.70
CA PRO A 14 3.35 8.42 7.17
C PRO A 14 4.52 7.43 7.05
N PHE A 15 4.26 6.12 7.24
CA PHE A 15 5.29 5.09 7.08
C PHE A 15 5.72 4.96 5.62
N ASN A 16 4.76 4.80 4.71
CA ASN A 16 4.99 4.68 3.28
C ASN A 16 5.75 5.90 2.76
N LYS A 17 5.34 7.11 3.18
CA LYS A 17 6.06 8.34 2.87
C LYS A 17 7.52 8.27 3.33
N LEU A 18 7.78 7.85 4.56
CA LEU A 18 9.13 7.78 5.13
C LEU A 18 10.01 6.80 4.34
N VAL A 19 9.49 5.60 4.02
CA VAL A 19 10.18 4.61 3.19
C VAL A 19 10.46 5.16 1.80
N LEU A 20 9.45 5.75 1.15
CA LEU A 20 9.57 6.28 -0.21
C LEU A 20 10.57 7.44 -0.29
N ASP A 21 10.58 8.35 0.67
CA ASP A 21 11.57 9.43 0.74
C ASP A 21 12.99 8.89 0.97
N TYR A 22 13.14 7.90 1.85
CA TYR A 22 14.42 7.25 2.08
C TYR A 22 14.93 6.56 0.82
N LEU A 23 14.07 5.82 0.12
CA LEU A 23 14.39 5.17 -1.14
C LEU A 23 14.72 6.18 -2.25
N SER A 24 13.94 7.26 -2.37
CA SER A 24 14.21 8.36 -3.30
C SER A 24 15.61 8.95 -3.06
N SER A 25 15.96 9.21 -1.79
CA SER A 25 17.30 9.68 -1.41
C SER A 25 18.40 8.67 -1.73
N LEU A 26 18.17 7.37 -1.50
CA LEU A 26 19.15 6.31 -1.76
C LEU A 26 19.44 6.15 -3.26
N PHE A 27 18.43 6.30 -4.10
CA PHE A 27 18.54 6.15 -5.55
C PHE A 27 18.83 7.47 -6.29
N ASN A 28 18.95 8.58 -5.54
CA ASN A 28 19.15 9.95 -6.01
C ASN A 28 18.06 10.41 -6.99
N GLU A 29 16.81 10.09 -6.67
CA GLU A 29 15.64 10.48 -7.45
C GLU A 29 15.00 11.77 -6.89
N LYS A 30 14.26 12.49 -7.74
CA LYS A 30 13.54 13.71 -7.34
C LYS A 30 12.06 13.40 -7.21
N GLY A 31 11.45 13.85 -6.12
CA GLY A 31 10.00 13.77 -5.90
C GLY A 31 9.66 13.60 -4.43
N SER A 32 8.36 13.61 -4.12
CA SER A 32 7.86 13.50 -2.75
C SER A 32 7.16 12.17 -2.54
N GLY A 33 7.51 11.43 -1.49
CA GLY A 33 6.79 10.21 -1.10
C GLY A 33 5.31 10.47 -0.79
N TRP A 34 4.93 11.71 -0.45
CA TRP A 34 3.52 12.09 -0.28
C TRP A 34 2.68 11.92 -1.54
N ASP A 35 3.27 12.20 -2.70
CA ASP A 35 2.59 12.13 -4.00
C ASP A 35 2.29 10.67 -4.43
N ILE A 36 2.80 9.70 -3.67
CA ILE A 36 2.58 8.27 -3.86
C ILE A 36 1.77 7.71 -2.69
N ALA A 37 2.16 8.01 -1.44
CA ALA A 37 1.56 7.46 -0.23
C ALA A 37 0.08 7.84 -0.05
N ILE A 38 -0.30 9.10 -0.33
CA ILE A 38 -1.69 9.56 -0.20
C ILE A 38 -2.57 8.91 -1.28
N PRO A 39 -2.23 8.97 -2.59
CA PRO A 39 -3.03 8.30 -3.61
C PRO A 39 -3.15 6.79 -3.40
N LEU A 40 -2.08 6.13 -2.93
CA LEU A 40 -2.13 4.70 -2.59
C LEU A 40 -3.09 4.41 -1.45
N ALA A 41 -2.99 5.14 -0.34
CA ALA A 41 -3.91 4.93 0.77
C ALA A 41 -5.36 5.17 0.36
N LEU A 42 -5.64 6.21 -0.43
CA LEU A 42 -6.98 6.47 -0.96
C LEU A 42 -7.47 5.31 -1.85
N LEU A 43 -6.61 4.79 -2.73
CA LEU A 43 -6.92 3.62 -3.55
C LEU A 43 -7.22 2.40 -2.68
N GLY A 44 -6.39 2.12 -1.66
CA GLY A 44 -6.61 1.03 -0.71
C GLY A 44 -7.96 1.12 -0.01
N VAL A 45 -8.34 2.32 0.46
CA VAL A 45 -9.65 2.58 1.07
C VAL A 45 -10.79 2.35 0.07
N VAL A 46 -10.67 2.86 -1.16
CA VAL A 46 -11.71 2.67 -2.20
C VAL A 46 -11.90 1.20 -2.55
N LEU A 47 -10.80 0.45 -2.73
CA LEU A 47 -10.83 -0.98 -3.04
C LEU A 47 -11.47 -1.79 -1.90
N GLU A 48 -11.16 -1.44 -0.65
CA GLU A 48 -11.74 -2.08 0.52
C GLU A 48 -13.22 -1.73 0.70
N LEU A 49 -13.63 -0.48 0.47
CA LEU A 49 -15.04 -0.08 0.50
C LEU A 49 -15.84 -0.79 -0.59
N GLY A 50 -15.30 -0.89 -1.81
CA GLY A 50 -15.90 -1.69 -2.88
C GLY A 50 -16.13 -3.11 -2.42
N ARG A 51 -15.10 -3.77 -1.88
CA ARG A 51 -15.19 -5.15 -1.37
C ARG A 51 -16.29 -5.34 -0.32
N VAL A 52 -16.46 -4.39 0.59
CA VAL A 52 -17.47 -4.44 1.66
C VAL A 52 -18.89 -4.27 1.12
N LEU A 53 -19.08 -3.36 0.15
CA LEU A 53 -20.41 -3.00 -0.34
C LEU A 53 -21.03 -4.08 -1.24
N PHE A 54 -20.24 -4.97 -1.84
CA PHE A 54 -20.76 -5.91 -2.84
C PHE A 54 -21.34 -7.24 -2.30
N LEU A 55 -21.29 -7.56 -0.99
CA LEU A 55 -21.91 -8.76 -0.35
C LEU A 55 -21.93 -10.03 -1.25
N LEU A 56 -20.75 -10.48 -1.68
CA LEU A 56 -20.59 -11.62 -2.59
C LEU A 56 -20.33 -12.92 -1.81
N GLU A 57 -20.56 -14.07 -2.46
CA GLU A 57 -20.17 -15.38 -1.93
C GLU A 57 -18.67 -15.41 -1.55
N GLU A 58 -18.32 -16.15 -0.49
CA GLU A 58 -16.95 -16.15 0.06
C GLU A 58 -15.87 -16.45 -0.97
N GLY A 59 -16.11 -17.38 -1.91
CA GLY A 59 -15.16 -17.69 -2.99
C GLY A 59 -14.87 -16.50 -3.92
N ILE A 60 -15.89 -15.68 -4.19
CA ILE A 60 -15.76 -14.48 -5.03
C ILE A 60 -15.03 -13.37 -4.24
N LEU A 61 -15.26 -13.28 -2.93
CA LEU A 61 -14.55 -12.33 -2.05
C LEU A 61 -13.04 -12.57 -2.04
N TYR A 62 -12.57 -13.83 -2.08
CA TYR A 62 -11.14 -14.14 -2.17
C TYR A 62 -10.52 -13.64 -3.49
N ILE A 63 -11.21 -13.87 -4.62
CA ILE A 63 -10.73 -13.44 -5.93
C ILE A 63 -10.64 -11.91 -5.98
N ILE A 64 -11.68 -11.21 -5.50
CA ILE A 64 -11.69 -9.73 -5.46
C ILE A 64 -10.60 -9.21 -4.52
N SER A 65 -10.36 -9.86 -3.39
CA SER A 65 -9.27 -9.47 -2.49
C SER A 65 -7.92 -9.59 -3.19
N GLY A 66 -7.68 -10.72 -3.89
CA GLY A 66 -6.47 -10.91 -4.69
C GLY A 66 -6.31 -9.84 -5.79
N LEU A 67 -7.39 -9.55 -6.53
CA LEU A 67 -7.39 -8.50 -7.55
C LEU A 67 -7.10 -7.12 -6.95
N ASN A 68 -7.70 -6.78 -5.81
CA ASN A 68 -7.44 -5.53 -5.10
C ASN A 68 -5.96 -5.38 -4.73
N TYR A 69 -5.32 -6.44 -4.22
CA TYR A 69 -3.89 -6.42 -3.95
C TYR A 69 -3.06 -6.20 -5.22
N VAL A 70 -3.37 -6.91 -6.30
CA VAL A 70 -2.68 -6.73 -7.59
C VAL A 70 -2.83 -5.30 -8.10
N THR A 71 -4.05 -4.76 -8.10
CA THR A 71 -4.34 -3.38 -8.52
C THR A 71 -3.58 -2.37 -7.66
N TYR A 72 -3.55 -2.56 -6.34
CA TYR A 72 -2.83 -1.70 -5.41
C TYR A 72 -1.33 -1.63 -5.71
N TYR A 73 -0.65 -2.78 -5.83
CA TYR A 73 0.78 -2.80 -6.08
C TYR A 73 1.16 -2.39 -7.51
N LEU A 74 0.30 -2.64 -8.50
CA LEU A 74 0.48 -2.08 -9.84
C LEU A 74 0.34 -0.55 -9.85
N ALA A 75 -0.61 0.00 -9.09
CA ALA A 75 -0.72 1.44 -8.93
C ALA A 75 0.54 2.03 -8.25
N ALA A 76 1.09 1.34 -7.24
CA ALA A 76 2.34 1.75 -6.60
C ALA A 76 3.50 1.82 -7.60
N LEU A 77 3.65 0.80 -8.46
CA LEU A 77 4.65 0.78 -9.51
C LEU A 77 4.51 1.99 -10.47
N LEU A 78 3.29 2.26 -10.93
CA LEU A 78 3.01 3.37 -11.85
C LEU A 78 3.22 4.73 -11.20
N LEU A 79 2.82 4.89 -9.93
CA LEU A 79 3.03 6.12 -9.17
C LEU A 79 4.52 6.38 -8.91
N ILE A 80 5.29 5.36 -8.52
CA ILE A 80 6.76 5.45 -8.39
C ILE A 80 7.37 5.86 -9.73
N LYS A 81 6.99 5.20 -10.83
CA LYS A 81 7.51 5.53 -12.17
C LYS A 81 7.20 6.97 -12.56
N ARG A 82 6.00 7.46 -12.23
CA ARG A 82 5.54 8.81 -12.59
C ARG A 82 6.16 9.89 -11.72
N VAL A 83 6.23 9.69 -10.41
CA VAL A 83 6.64 10.71 -9.45
C VAL A 83 8.15 10.87 -9.40
N TYR A 84 8.89 9.75 -9.42
CA TYR A 84 10.35 9.77 -9.33
C TYR A 84 11.05 9.74 -10.68
N GLU A 85 10.30 9.49 -11.77
CA GLU A 85 10.80 9.30 -13.13
C GLU A 85 12.06 8.41 -13.27
N PRO A 86 12.23 7.31 -12.48
CA PRO A 86 13.48 6.57 -12.51
C PRO A 86 13.62 5.78 -13.83
N GLY A 87 14.82 5.32 -14.14
CA GLY A 87 15.00 4.28 -15.17
C GLY A 87 14.18 3.01 -14.86
N LEU A 88 13.85 2.19 -15.86
CA LEU A 88 12.98 1.01 -15.69
C LEU A 88 13.47 0.08 -14.55
N TRP A 89 14.77 -0.24 -14.54
CA TRP A 89 15.37 -1.10 -13.53
C TRP A 89 15.30 -0.51 -12.12
N LYS A 90 15.53 0.80 -11.99
CA LYS A 90 15.39 1.50 -10.71
C LYS A 90 13.94 1.53 -10.24
N THR A 91 12.99 1.73 -11.16
CA THR A 91 11.56 1.71 -10.87
C THR A 91 11.16 0.36 -10.26
N LEU A 92 11.59 -0.74 -10.89
CA LEU A 92 11.33 -2.10 -10.39
C LEU A 92 11.98 -2.32 -9.02
N ALA A 93 13.23 -1.88 -8.83
CA ALA A 93 13.92 -2.00 -7.54
C ALA A 93 13.21 -1.21 -6.42
N LEU A 94 12.90 0.06 -6.66
CA LEU A 94 12.16 0.93 -5.74
C LEU A 94 10.81 0.31 -5.38
N TRP A 95 10.07 -0.18 -6.38
CA TRP A 95 8.77 -0.82 -6.21
C TRP A 95 8.86 -2.10 -5.37
N ILE A 96 9.82 -2.98 -5.63
CA ILE A 96 10.01 -4.22 -4.86
C ILE A 96 10.34 -3.90 -3.41
N ILE A 97 11.30 -2.99 -3.16
CA ILE A 97 11.72 -2.66 -1.80
C ILE A 97 10.59 -1.98 -1.02
N PHE A 98 9.89 -1.04 -1.66
CA PHE A 98 8.70 -0.41 -1.08
C PHE A 98 7.62 -1.45 -0.73
N SER A 99 7.29 -2.34 -1.67
CA SER A 99 6.24 -3.36 -1.46
C SER A 99 6.60 -4.31 -0.30
N MET A 100 7.86 -4.72 -0.19
CA MET A 100 8.32 -5.56 0.92
C MET A 100 8.23 -4.82 2.27
N ALA A 101 8.64 -3.56 2.32
CA ALA A 101 8.58 -2.75 3.53
C ALA A 101 7.13 -2.48 3.97
N GLU A 102 6.24 -2.17 3.03
CA GLU A 102 4.83 -1.95 3.29
C GLU A 102 4.14 -3.23 3.77
N ILE A 103 4.37 -4.38 3.11
CA ILE A 103 3.83 -5.69 3.55
C ILE A 103 4.28 -6.00 4.98
N PHE A 104 5.57 -5.81 5.27
CA PHE A 104 6.11 -6.03 6.61
C PHE A 104 5.39 -5.17 7.65
N MET A 105 5.21 -3.87 7.37
CA MET A 105 4.49 -2.98 8.29
C MET A 105 3.00 -3.27 8.39
N TYR A 106 2.36 -3.65 7.30
CA TYR A 106 0.95 -4.07 7.32
C TYR A 106 0.77 -5.28 8.23
N VAL A 107 1.65 -6.29 8.12
CA VAL A 107 1.64 -7.47 9.01
C VAL A 107 1.92 -7.06 10.45
N LEU A 108 2.94 -6.22 10.70
CA LEU A 108 3.27 -5.74 12.03
C LEU A 108 2.11 -4.99 12.69
N LEU A 109 1.50 -4.03 11.98
CA LEU A 109 0.33 -3.29 12.45
C LEU A 109 -0.86 -4.21 12.70
N SER A 110 -1.09 -5.20 11.83
CA SER A 110 -2.15 -6.18 12.01
C SER A 110 -1.96 -7.00 13.28
N VAL A 111 -0.74 -7.49 13.55
CA VAL A 111 -0.41 -8.22 14.78
C VAL A 111 -0.60 -7.35 16.01
N LEU A 112 -0.09 -6.11 15.99
CA LEU A 112 -0.25 -5.17 17.11
C LEU A 112 -1.73 -4.88 17.40
N MET A 113 -2.52 -4.60 16.36
CA MET A 113 -3.97 -4.36 16.53
C MET A 113 -4.66 -5.59 17.12
N VAL A 114 -4.37 -6.80 16.64
CA VAL A 114 -4.90 -8.04 17.24
C VAL A 114 -4.55 -8.15 18.73
N CYS A 115 -3.29 -7.89 19.10
CA CYS A 115 -2.89 -7.89 20.51
C CYS A 115 -3.65 -6.85 21.36
N PHE A 116 -3.90 -5.66 20.83
CA PHE A 116 -4.64 -4.60 21.52
C PHE A 116 -6.14 -4.85 21.66
N PHE A 117 -6.77 -5.69 20.81
CA PHE A 117 -8.20 -6.02 20.92
C PHE A 117 -8.48 -7.30 21.73
N ILE A 118 -7.46 -8.12 21.99
CA ILE A 118 -7.55 -9.32 22.84
C ILE A 118 -7.30 -8.98 24.32
N LEU A 119 -6.54 -7.91 24.60
CA LEU A 119 -6.34 -7.32 25.93
C LEU A 119 -7.46 -6.33 26.27
#